data_AF-A0A9X3NAU4-F1
#
_entry.id   AF-A0A9X3NAU4-F1
#
_cell.length_a   1.000
_cell.length_b   1.000
_cell.length_c   1.000
_cell.angle_alpha   90.00
_cell.angle_beta   90.00
_cell.angle_gamma   90.00
#
_symmetry.space_group_name_H-M   'P 1'
#
loop_
_entity.id
_entity.type
_entity.pdbx_description
1 polymer ?
#
loop_
_entity_poly.entity_id
_entity_poly.type
_entity_poly.pdbx_seq_one_letter_code
_entity_poly.pdbx_strand_id
1 'polypeptide(L)'
;MSDWYLDNAEKLHAANPRSFFIPSEEARNGLEKGDVVRMVFALHETRDDGMSGERMWVQVEGRDGDEYYGWLTNEPAAIRDISREDTVRFKAEHVIAIYDERTEPFEDLLAYVPKRLLEDDDLQPEVVHHDPEEEERPPRDDGQKSSGWDLLVGDETEEQLDADKLTMSNLLWLMERYPAFGELVFSGAREGTWVLKDGSYVSEAQMISATDS
;
A
#
# COMPACT_ATOMS: atom_id res chain seq x y z
N MET A 1 -24.18 24.42 0.70
CA MET A 1 -23.19 23.71 -0.13
C MET A 1 -22.34 22.96 0.85
N SER A 2 -22.06 21.68 0.60
CA SER A 2 -21.17 20.92 1.49
C SER A 2 -19.77 21.55 1.45
N ASP A 3 -19.06 21.53 2.58
CA ASP A 3 -17.69 22.06 2.66
C ASP A 3 -16.62 21.17 1.95
N TRP A 4 -17.05 20.10 1.29
CA TRP A 4 -16.19 19.07 0.71
C TRP A 4 -16.69 18.53 -0.64
N TYR A 5 -15.78 17.89 -1.37
CA TYR A 5 -16.03 17.12 -2.60
C TYR A 5 -15.19 15.84 -2.64
N LEU A 6 -15.58 14.86 -3.46
CA LEU A 6 -14.74 13.67 -3.73
C LEU A 6 -13.69 14.03 -4.76
N ASP A 7 -12.40 13.90 -4.40
CA ASP A 7 -11.32 14.15 -5.35
C ASP A 7 -11.15 12.98 -6.33
N ASN A 8 -10.58 13.28 -7.49
CA ASN A 8 -10.38 12.29 -8.53
C ASN A 8 -9.05 11.55 -8.31
N ALA A 9 -9.16 10.27 -7.94
CA ALA A 9 -8.06 9.37 -7.67
C ALA A 9 -7.13 9.21 -8.89
N GLU A 10 -7.68 9.19 -10.10
CA GLU A 10 -6.90 9.07 -11.34
C GLU A 10 -6.04 10.29 -11.60
N LYS A 11 -6.53 11.50 -11.29
CA LYS A 11 -5.75 12.74 -11.37
C LYS A 11 -4.67 12.80 -10.30
N LEU A 12 -5.00 12.39 -9.07
CA LEU A 12 -4.03 12.31 -7.97
C LEU A 12 -2.91 11.31 -8.30
N HIS A 13 -3.27 10.15 -8.84
CA HIS A 13 -2.33 9.16 -9.35
C HIS A 13 -1.54 9.72 -10.53
N ALA A 14 -2.16 10.33 -11.54
CA ALA A 14 -1.42 10.88 -12.68
C ALA A 14 -0.43 12.00 -12.28
N ALA A 15 -0.76 12.78 -11.24
CA ALA A 15 0.14 13.78 -10.69
C ALA A 15 1.25 13.18 -9.81
N ASN A 16 1.00 12.03 -9.18
CA ASN A 16 1.91 11.37 -8.24
C ASN A 16 1.95 9.84 -8.45
N PRO A 17 2.29 9.34 -9.65
CA PRO A 17 2.03 7.94 -10.02
C PRO A 17 2.88 6.94 -9.22
N ARG A 18 3.89 7.46 -8.52
CA ARG A 18 4.94 6.72 -7.83
C ARG A 18 4.75 6.68 -6.31
N SER A 19 3.80 7.44 -5.78
CA SER A 19 3.49 7.53 -4.35
C SER A 19 2.00 7.52 -4.03
N PHE A 20 1.16 7.67 -5.05
CA PHE A 20 -0.29 7.60 -4.93
C PHE A 20 -0.81 6.44 -5.79
N PHE A 21 -0.69 5.23 -5.27
CA PHE A 21 -1.21 4.03 -5.93
C PHE A 21 -2.74 3.99 -5.81
N ILE A 22 -3.39 3.48 -6.85
CA ILE A 22 -4.84 3.28 -6.88
C ILE A 22 -5.13 1.88 -7.45
N PRO A 23 -6.23 1.22 -7.03
CA PRO A 23 -6.63 -0.07 -7.60
C PRO A 23 -6.79 0.01 -9.12
N SER A 24 -6.69 -1.10 -9.86
CA SER A 24 -6.86 -1.08 -11.31
C SER A 24 -8.24 -0.55 -11.73
N GLU A 25 -8.35 -0.02 -12.95
CA GLU A 25 -9.65 0.43 -13.49
C GLU A 25 -10.70 -0.68 -13.46
N GLU A 26 -10.30 -1.92 -13.78
CA GLU A 26 -11.17 -3.09 -13.71
C GLU A 26 -11.70 -3.33 -12.28
N ALA A 27 -10.81 -3.30 -11.28
CA ALA A 27 -11.20 -3.46 -9.87
C ALA A 27 -12.15 -2.34 -9.41
N ARG A 28 -11.85 -1.08 -9.75
CA ARG A 28 -12.71 0.06 -9.38
C ARG A 28 -14.08 0.05 -10.09
N ASN A 29 -14.18 -0.52 -11.29
CA ASN A 29 -15.44 -0.68 -12.02
C ASN A 29 -16.20 -1.98 -11.66
N GLY A 30 -15.54 -2.90 -10.97
CA GLY A 30 -16.06 -4.20 -10.57
C GLY A 30 -16.62 -4.27 -9.15
N LEU A 31 -16.77 -3.14 -8.45
CA LEU A 31 -17.22 -3.15 -7.05
C LEU A 31 -18.61 -3.77 -6.87
N GLU A 32 -18.74 -4.58 -5.83
CA GLU A 32 -19.96 -5.28 -5.42
C GLU A 32 -20.48 -4.77 -4.06
N LYS A 33 -21.73 -5.09 -3.75
CA LYS A 33 -22.31 -4.81 -2.43
C LYS A 33 -21.50 -5.53 -1.35
N GLY A 34 -21.06 -4.77 -0.34
CA GLY A 34 -20.24 -5.27 0.75
C GLY A 34 -18.78 -4.86 0.66
N ASP A 35 -18.28 -4.50 -0.52
CA ASP A 35 -16.91 -3.98 -0.68
C ASP A 35 -16.73 -2.72 0.15
N VAL A 36 -15.55 -2.54 0.74
CA VAL A 36 -15.21 -1.34 1.50
C VAL A 36 -14.12 -0.59 0.74
N VAL A 37 -14.40 0.64 0.35
CA VAL A 37 -13.51 1.45 -0.50
C VAL A 37 -13.09 2.73 0.19
N ARG A 38 -11.85 3.16 -0.02
CA ARG A 38 -11.33 4.42 0.51
C ARG A 38 -11.39 5.48 -0.58
N MET A 39 -11.75 6.70 -0.20
CA MET A 39 -11.80 7.88 -1.08
C MET A 39 -11.19 9.09 -0.41
N VAL A 40 -10.84 10.12 -1.20
CA VAL A 40 -10.38 11.42 -0.70
C VAL A 40 -11.54 12.40 -0.68
N PHE A 41 -11.95 12.81 0.51
CA PHE A 41 -12.92 13.86 0.75
C PHE A 41 -12.15 15.17 0.91
N ALA A 42 -11.99 15.91 -0.18
CA ALA A 42 -11.23 17.14 -0.23
C ALA A 42 -12.09 18.32 0.24
N LEU A 43 -11.48 19.24 0.99
CA LEU A 43 -12.09 20.51 1.36
C LEU A 43 -12.02 21.48 0.18
N HIS A 44 -13.04 22.31 0.02
CA HIS A 44 -13.00 23.38 -1.00
C HIS A 44 -11.93 24.43 -0.70
N GLU A 45 -11.65 24.67 0.58
CA GLU A 45 -10.60 25.56 1.04
C GLU A 45 -9.68 24.80 2.01
N THR A 46 -8.38 24.89 1.78
CA THR A 46 -7.40 24.37 2.74
C THR A 46 -7.48 25.19 4.01
N ARG A 47 -7.56 24.51 5.16
CA ARG A 47 -7.65 25.15 6.47
C ARG A 47 -6.32 25.79 6.87
N ASP A 48 -6.36 26.68 7.85
CA ASP A 48 -5.19 27.39 8.37
C ASP A 48 -4.08 26.45 8.91
N ASP A 49 -4.45 25.23 9.31
CA ASP A 49 -3.55 24.17 9.77
C ASP A 49 -2.93 23.34 8.62
N GLY A 50 -3.23 23.68 7.37
CA GLY A 50 -2.74 22.98 6.17
C GLY A 50 -3.58 21.77 5.76
N MET A 51 -4.65 21.45 6.49
CA MET A 51 -5.53 20.33 6.15
C MET A 51 -6.36 20.65 4.90
N SER A 52 -6.21 19.82 3.88
CA SER A 52 -6.90 19.95 2.58
C SER A 52 -8.00 18.91 2.36
N GLY A 53 -8.21 17.98 3.29
CA GLY A 53 -9.19 16.91 3.18
C GLY A 53 -8.92 15.73 4.09
N GLU A 54 -9.74 14.69 3.96
CA GLU A 54 -9.64 13.44 4.71
C GLU A 54 -9.72 12.23 3.77
N ARG A 55 -9.11 11.11 4.16
CA ARG A 55 -9.28 9.82 3.49
C ARG A 55 -10.22 8.97 4.33
N MET A 56 -11.36 8.57 3.77
CA MET A 56 -12.40 7.87 4.53
C MET A 56 -12.90 6.65 3.78
N TRP A 57 -13.39 5.67 4.54
CA TRP A 57 -13.88 4.38 4.05
C TRP A 57 -15.40 4.41 3.90
N VAL A 58 -15.88 3.84 2.79
CA VAL A 58 -17.30 3.69 2.46
C VAL A 58 -17.55 2.23 2.11
N GLN A 59 -18.56 1.62 2.73
CA GLN A 59 -19.02 0.29 2.36
C GLN A 59 -20.10 0.41 1.29
N VAL A 60 -19.87 -0.26 0.16
CA VAL A 60 -20.75 -0.27 -1.01
C VAL A 60 -22.06 -0.97 -0.67
N GLU A 61 -23.18 -0.32 -0.96
CA GLU A 61 -24.52 -0.91 -0.85
C GLU A 61 -25.10 -1.27 -2.22
N GLY A 62 -24.74 -0.52 -3.27
CA GLY A 62 -25.22 -0.78 -4.62
C GLY A 62 -24.67 0.19 -5.67
N ARG A 63 -25.23 0.09 -6.87
CA ARG A 63 -24.84 0.88 -8.05
C ARG A 63 -26.07 1.27 -8.87
N ASP A 64 -26.16 2.55 -9.22
CA ASP A 64 -27.15 3.14 -10.11
C ASP A 64 -26.44 3.62 -11.40
N GLY A 65 -26.43 2.80 -12.45
CA GLY A 65 -25.72 3.15 -13.69
C GLY A 65 -24.20 3.15 -13.51
N ASP A 66 -23.53 4.28 -13.71
CA ASP A 66 -22.08 4.43 -13.51
C ASP A 66 -21.70 4.93 -12.10
N GLU A 67 -22.69 5.19 -11.24
CA GLU A 67 -22.50 5.72 -9.90
C GLU A 67 -22.78 4.64 -8.84
N TYR A 68 -21.85 4.49 -7.91
CA TYR A 68 -21.99 3.67 -6.71
C TYR A 68 -22.59 4.49 -5.57
N TYR A 69 -23.23 3.80 -4.63
CA TYR A 69 -23.61 4.38 -3.36
C TYR A 69 -23.35 3.41 -2.21
N GLY A 70 -23.06 3.98 -1.05
CA GLY A 70 -22.69 3.22 0.15
C GLY A 70 -22.73 4.10 1.39
N TRP A 71 -22.44 3.53 2.55
CA TRP A 71 -22.39 4.28 3.82
C TRP A 71 -20.95 4.45 4.30
N LEU A 72 -20.66 5.62 4.88
CA LEU A 72 -19.40 5.89 5.53
C LEU A 72 -19.20 4.96 6.74
N THR A 73 -18.03 4.33 6.87
CA THR A 73 -17.79 3.34 7.93
C THR A 73 -16.96 3.88 9.10
N ASN A 74 -16.22 4.98 8.91
CA ASN A 74 -15.46 5.68 9.95
C ASN A 74 -16.08 7.04 10.30
N GLU A 75 -15.76 7.55 11.49
CA GLU A 75 -16.09 8.92 11.89
C GLU A 75 -15.15 9.91 11.19
N PRO A 76 -15.66 10.98 10.56
CA PRO A 76 -14.84 12.09 10.09
C PRO A 76 -14.13 12.79 11.24
N ALA A 77 -12.87 13.14 11.06
CA ALA A 77 -12.07 13.83 12.06
C ALA A 77 -12.22 15.36 11.99
N ALA A 78 -12.43 15.92 10.79
CA ALA A 78 -12.37 17.36 10.53
C ALA A 78 -13.53 17.92 9.71
N ILE A 79 -14.06 17.15 8.76
CA ILE A 79 -15.22 17.50 7.95
C ILE A 79 -16.47 17.32 8.81
N ARG A 80 -17.22 18.41 9.03
CA ARG A 80 -18.36 18.42 9.97
C ARG A 80 -19.72 18.15 9.33
N ASP A 81 -19.78 18.22 8.00
CA ASP A 81 -21.01 18.16 7.22
C ASP A 81 -21.35 16.75 6.72
N ILE A 82 -20.60 15.74 7.19
CA ILE A 82 -20.85 14.32 6.98
C ILE A 82 -20.54 13.59 8.29
N SER A 83 -21.20 12.48 8.54
CA SER A 83 -21.02 11.62 9.71
C SER A 83 -20.92 10.16 9.29
N ARG A 84 -20.47 9.29 10.20
CA ARG A 84 -20.56 7.84 10.00
C ARG A 84 -22.00 7.44 9.67
N GLU A 85 -22.16 6.40 8.86
CA GLU A 85 -23.43 5.88 8.35
C GLU A 85 -24.13 6.78 7.31
N ASP A 86 -23.66 8.01 7.06
CA ASP A 86 -24.19 8.84 5.96
C ASP A 86 -23.94 8.18 4.61
N THR A 87 -24.91 8.34 3.71
CA THR A 87 -24.82 7.81 2.35
C THR A 87 -23.94 8.69 1.47
N VAL A 88 -22.96 8.08 0.81
CA VAL A 88 -22.06 8.72 -0.15
C VAL A 88 -22.32 8.16 -1.54
N ARG A 89 -22.47 9.03 -2.53
CA ARG A 89 -22.52 8.70 -3.96
C ARG A 89 -21.17 8.98 -4.60
N PHE A 90 -20.66 8.04 -5.39
CA PHE A 90 -19.32 8.13 -5.96
C PHE A 90 -19.16 7.32 -7.25
N LYS A 91 -18.07 7.55 -7.98
CA LYS A 91 -17.72 6.84 -9.21
C LYS A 91 -16.39 6.11 -9.03
N ALA A 92 -16.10 5.19 -9.95
CA ALA A 92 -14.83 4.46 -9.97
C ALA A 92 -13.59 5.38 -9.93
N GLU A 93 -13.68 6.59 -10.52
CA GLU A 93 -12.60 7.57 -10.52
C GLU A 93 -12.28 8.17 -9.14
N HIS A 94 -13.13 7.98 -8.12
CA HIS A 94 -12.89 8.49 -6.75
C HIS A 94 -12.20 7.47 -5.84
N VAL A 95 -12.12 6.20 -6.25
CA VAL A 95 -11.67 5.10 -5.40
C VAL A 95 -10.14 5.06 -5.35
N ILE A 96 -9.57 5.25 -4.16
CA ILE A 96 -8.12 5.27 -3.92
C ILE A 96 -7.59 3.99 -3.30
N ALA A 97 -8.46 3.17 -2.69
CA ALA A 97 -8.13 1.84 -2.21
C ALA A 97 -9.40 0.98 -2.10
N ILE A 98 -9.24 -0.33 -2.21
CA ILE A 98 -10.26 -1.32 -1.89
C ILE A 98 -9.71 -2.11 -0.70
N TYR A 99 -10.51 -2.26 0.33
CA TYR A 99 -10.13 -2.97 1.55
C TYR A 99 -9.90 -4.45 1.24
N ASP A 100 -8.79 -4.99 1.76
CA ASP A 100 -8.43 -6.38 1.65
C ASP A 100 -8.05 -6.90 3.05
N GLU A 101 -8.83 -7.80 3.61
CA GLU A 101 -8.54 -8.38 4.94
C GLU A 101 -7.17 -9.09 4.98
N ARG A 102 -6.65 -9.51 3.82
CA ARG A 102 -5.32 -10.13 3.72
C ARG A 102 -4.21 -9.13 4.01
N THR A 103 -4.45 -7.81 3.89
CA THR A 103 -3.42 -6.79 4.12
C THR A 103 -3.33 -6.33 5.57
N GLU A 104 -4.39 -6.51 6.38
CA GLU A 104 -4.42 -6.07 7.79
C GLU A 104 -3.20 -6.51 8.61
N PRO A 105 -2.70 -7.76 8.51
CA PRO A 105 -1.55 -8.21 9.29
C PRO A 105 -0.25 -7.45 9.00
N PHE A 106 -0.19 -6.67 7.91
CA PHE A 106 1.03 -6.00 7.43
C PHE A 106 1.00 -4.48 7.64
N GLU A 107 -0.10 -3.90 8.12
CA GLU A 107 -0.27 -2.44 8.22
C GLU A 107 0.75 -1.76 9.15
N ASP A 108 1.09 -2.41 10.27
CA ASP A 108 2.00 -1.88 11.29
C ASP A 108 3.44 -2.42 11.18
N LEU A 109 3.71 -3.18 10.11
CA LEU A 109 4.99 -3.81 9.89
C LEU A 109 5.92 -2.94 9.02
N LEU A 110 7.21 -3.05 9.28
CA LEU A 110 8.27 -2.33 8.58
C LEU A 110 9.27 -3.29 7.93
N ALA A 111 9.73 -2.96 6.74
CA ALA A 111 10.82 -3.65 6.05
C ALA A 111 12.04 -2.72 5.90
N TYR A 112 13.25 -3.29 5.88
CA TYR A 112 14.44 -2.53 5.56
C TYR A 112 14.61 -2.38 4.05
N VAL A 113 15.00 -1.18 3.64
CA VAL A 113 15.23 -0.83 2.23
C VAL A 113 16.40 0.14 2.11
N PRO A 114 17.20 0.07 1.03
CA PRO A 114 18.14 1.12 0.68
C PRO A 114 17.38 2.41 0.41
N LYS A 115 17.87 3.54 0.93
CA LYS A 115 17.23 4.85 0.72
C LYS A 115 17.00 5.17 -0.76
N ARG A 116 17.94 4.79 -1.62
CA ARG A 116 17.82 4.99 -3.08
C ARG A 116 16.63 4.24 -3.69
N LEU A 117 16.21 3.10 -3.14
CA LEU A 117 15.03 2.37 -3.63
C LEU A 117 13.73 3.18 -3.40
N LEU A 118 13.75 4.10 -2.43
CA LEU A 118 12.64 5.02 -2.15
C LEU A 118 12.75 6.33 -2.96
N GLU A 119 13.97 6.76 -3.28
CA GLU A 119 14.26 8.04 -3.94
C GLU A 119 14.35 7.95 -5.47
N ASP A 120 14.74 6.79 -6.00
CA ASP A 120 14.88 6.52 -7.42
C ASP A 120 13.85 5.47 -7.83
N ASP A 121 12.89 5.92 -8.62
CA ASP A 121 11.75 5.11 -9.02
C ASP A 121 12.02 4.26 -10.28
N ASP A 122 13.18 4.42 -10.92
CA ASP A 122 13.62 3.50 -11.97
C ASP A 122 14.25 2.23 -11.37
N LEU A 123 14.45 2.20 -10.04
CA LEU A 123 14.90 1.04 -9.31
C LEU A 123 13.73 0.18 -8.85
N GLN A 124 13.94 -1.13 -8.89
CA GLN A 124 13.07 -2.14 -8.30
C GLN A 124 13.91 -3.03 -7.37
N PRO A 125 13.28 -3.67 -6.38
CA PRO A 125 13.98 -4.68 -5.61
C PRO A 125 14.22 -5.91 -6.49
N GLU A 126 15.48 -6.20 -6.79
CA GLU A 126 15.86 -7.41 -7.53
C GLU A 126 16.08 -8.59 -6.59
N VAL A 127 16.40 -8.31 -5.32
CA VAL A 127 16.63 -9.32 -4.30
C VAL A 127 15.82 -8.96 -3.07
N VAL A 128 15.07 -9.92 -2.54
CA VAL A 128 14.36 -9.78 -1.27
C VAL A 128 14.77 -10.88 -0.33
N HIS A 129 14.95 -10.54 0.93
CA HIS A 129 15.34 -11.44 1.98
C HIS A 129 14.29 -11.41 3.10
N HIS A 130 14.05 -12.55 3.72
CA HIS A 130 13.21 -12.64 4.89
C HIS A 130 13.90 -13.44 6.00
N ASP A 131 14.02 -12.85 7.17
CA ASP A 131 14.50 -13.51 8.40
C ASP A 131 13.40 -13.49 9.47
N PRO A 132 12.82 -14.65 9.84
CA PRO A 132 11.81 -14.70 10.91
C PRO A 132 12.35 -14.32 12.29
N GLU A 133 13.67 -14.42 12.55
CA GLU A 133 14.23 -14.00 13.84
C GLU A 133 14.12 -12.47 14.04
N GLU A 134 14.15 -11.70 12.96
CA GLU A 134 13.92 -10.25 12.98
C GLU A 134 12.47 -9.90 13.37
N GLU A 135 11.50 -10.76 13.05
CA GLU A 135 10.10 -10.61 13.49
C GLU A 135 9.96 -10.82 15.01
N GLU A 136 10.89 -11.50 15.69
CA GLU A 136 10.81 -11.73 17.13
C GLU A 136 11.36 -10.54 17.95
N ARG A 137 12.02 -9.59 17.28
CA ARG A 137 12.57 -8.41 17.95
C ARG A 137 11.46 -7.54 18.57
N PRO A 138 11.76 -6.89 19.72
CA PRO A 138 10.80 -5.99 20.34
C PRO A 138 10.47 -4.84 19.38
N PRO A 139 9.22 -4.34 19.39
CA PRO A 139 8.87 -3.12 18.69
C PRO A 139 9.77 -1.95 19.10
N ARG A 140 9.92 -0.98 18.20
CA ARG A 140 10.57 0.30 18.48
C ARG A 140 9.72 1.11 19.48
N ASP A 141 10.29 2.19 20.02
CA ASP A 141 9.61 3.06 20.99
C ASP A 141 8.29 3.68 20.45
N ASP A 142 8.15 3.79 19.13
CA ASP A 142 6.95 4.26 18.43
C ASP A 142 5.90 3.15 18.17
N GLY A 143 6.16 1.94 18.64
CA GLY A 143 5.29 0.77 18.48
C GLY A 143 5.47 0.03 17.16
N GLN A 144 6.26 0.55 16.22
CA GLN A 144 6.48 -0.10 14.93
C GLN A 144 7.38 -1.32 15.07
N LYS A 145 7.10 -2.36 14.28
CA LYS A 145 7.78 -3.66 14.38
C LYS A 145 8.41 -4.05 13.06
N SER A 146 9.61 -4.64 13.13
CA SER A 146 10.23 -5.28 11.95
C SER A 146 9.35 -6.42 11.46
N SER A 147 9.19 -6.51 10.15
CA SER A 147 8.56 -7.64 9.47
C SER A 147 9.53 -8.76 9.14
N GLY A 148 10.82 -8.55 9.38
CA GLY A 148 11.90 -9.42 8.90
C GLY A 148 12.15 -9.38 7.39
N TRP A 149 11.47 -8.51 6.63
CA TRP A 149 11.72 -8.36 5.20
C TRP A 149 12.77 -7.28 4.94
N ASP A 150 13.67 -7.58 4.01
CA ASP A 150 14.59 -6.63 3.41
C ASP A 150 14.37 -6.64 1.89
N LEU A 151 14.27 -5.45 1.28
CA LEU A 151 14.14 -5.30 -0.17
C LEU A 151 15.34 -4.54 -0.72
N LEU A 152 16.13 -5.21 -1.56
CA LEU A 152 17.42 -4.75 -2.07
C LEU A 152 17.39 -4.65 -3.59
N VAL A 153 18.11 -3.68 -4.15
CA VAL A 153 18.22 -3.50 -5.61
C VAL A 153 19.13 -4.58 -6.23
N GLY A 154 19.93 -5.29 -5.42
CA GLY A 154 20.74 -6.44 -5.81
C GLY A 154 22.19 -6.09 -6.21
N ASP A 155 22.53 -4.81 -6.33
CA ASP A 155 23.88 -4.30 -6.60
C ASP A 155 24.51 -3.57 -5.39
N GLU A 156 23.94 -3.75 -4.19
CA GLU A 156 24.50 -3.21 -2.95
C GLU A 156 25.91 -3.75 -2.67
N THR A 157 26.82 -2.85 -2.31
CA THR A 157 28.11 -3.22 -1.72
C THR A 157 27.93 -3.67 -0.27
N GLU A 158 28.90 -4.41 0.28
CA GLU A 158 28.90 -4.80 1.70
C GLU A 158 28.72 -3.60 2.65
N GLU A 159 29.27 -2.43 2.31
CA GLU A 159 29.10 -1.19 3.08
C GLU A 159 27.65 -0.68 3.03
N GLN A 160 26.94 -0.86 1.92
CA GLN A 160 25.54 -0.44 1.75
C GLN A 160 24.54 -1.41 2.39
N LEU A 161 24.97 -2.64 2.67
CA LEU A 161 24.21 -3.64 3.43
C LEU A 161 24.36 -3.48 4.94
N ASP A 162 25.20 -2.55 5.41
CA ASP A 162 25.25 -2.19 6.82
C ASP A 162 23.86 -1.66 7.24
N ALA A 163 23.32 -2.22 8.34
CA ALA A 163 22.00 -1.87 8.86
C ALA A 163 21.83 -0.37 9.11
N ASP A 164 22.93 0.35 9.41
CA ASP A 164 22.93 1.81 9.61
C ASP A 164 22.74 2.61 8.29
N LYS A 165 22.84 1.93 7.13
CA LYS A 165 22.65 2.51 5.79
C LYS A 165 21.30 2.18 5.18
N LEU A 166 20.60 1.19 5.73
CA LEU A 166 19.23 0.88 5.39
C LEU A 166 18.28 1.78 6.17
N THR A 167 17.12 2.06 5.58
CA THR A 167 16.02 2.74 6.25
C THR A 167 14.85 1.79 6.36
N MET A 168 14.02 1.97 7.38
CA MET A 168 12.78 1.23 7.48
C MET A 168 11.67 1.96 6.72
N SER A 169 10.81 1.21 6.02
CA SER A 169 9.61 1.72 5.36
C SER A 169 8.44 0.79 5.63
N ASN A 170 7.22 1.33 5.57
CA ASN A 170 5.99 0.57 5.79
C ASN A 170 5.87 -0.59 4.79
N LEU A 171 5.67 -1.81 5.31
CA LEU A 171 5.64 -3.03 4.51
C LEU A 171 4.46 -3.02 3.53
N LEU A 172 3.27 -2.65 3.99
CA LEU A 172 2.09 -2.61 3.13
C LEU A 172 2.30 -1.64 1.96
N TRP A 173 2.84 -0.45 2.21
CA TRP A 173 3.17 0.50 1.14
C TRP A 173 4.19 -0.08 0.14
N LEU A 174 5.17 -0.87 0.60
CA LEU A 174 6.11 -1.54 -0.30
C LEU A 174 5.45 -2.65 -1.13
N MET A 175 4.50 -3.40 -0.54
CA MET A 175 3.70 -4.39 -1.27
C MET A 175 2.84 -3.73 -2.37
N GLU A 176 2.26 -2.57 -2.09
CA GLU A 176 1.51 -1.77 -3.08
C GLU A 176 2.43 -1.21 -4.17
N ARG A 177 3.61 -0.70 -3.78
CA ARG A 177 4.60 -0.14 -4.72
C ARG A 177 5.22 -1.19 -5.62
N TYR A 178 5.45 -2.40 -5.11
CA TYR A 178 6.09 -3.51 -5.81
C TYR A 178 5.16 -4.74 -5.81
N PRO A 179 4.17 -4.84 -6.73
CA PRO A 179 3.16 -5.89 -6.69
C PRO A 179 3.73 -7.32 -6.71
N ALA A 180 4.81 -7.57 -7.45
CA ALA A 180 5.48 -8.88 -7.45
C ALA A 180 5.98 -9.29 -6.05
N PHE A 181 6.40 -8.32 -5.24
CA PHE A 181 6.79 -8.55 -3.85
C PHE A 181 5.55 -8.81 -2.98
N GLY A 182 4.47 -8.05 -3.16
CA GLY A 182 3.19 -8.33 -2.50
C GLY A 182 2.70 -9.76 -2.75
N GLU A 183 2.75 -10.24 -3.99
CA GLU A 183 2.40 -11.62 -4.35
C GLU A 183 3.32 -12.65 -3.68
N LEU A 184 4.62 -12.37 -3.56
CA LEU A 184 5.54 -13.23 -2.81
C LEU A 184 5.12 -13.33 -1.34
N VAL A 185 4.83 -12.21 -0.68
CA VAL A 185 4.38 -12.19 0.71
C VAL A 185 3.07 -12.98 0.86
N PHE A 186 2.09 -12.77 -0.03
CA PHE A 186 0.82 -13.50 -0.01
C PHE A 186 0.94 -14.99 -0.30
N SER A 187 1.99 -15.43 -1.01
CA SER A 187 2.24 -16.86 -1.23
C SER A 187 2.54 -17.64 0.05
N GLY A 188 2.78 -16.94 1.17
CA GLY A 188 3.22 -17.53 2.43
C GLY A 188 4.72 -17.78 2.45
N ALA A 189 5.48 -17.17 1.54
CA ALA A 189 6.93 -17.19 1.58
C ALA A 189 7.43 -16.70 2.94
N ARG A 190 8.25 -17.53 3.57
CA ARG A 190 8.88 -17.28 4.86
C ARG A 190 10.27 -17.86 4.81
N GLU A 191 11.21 -17.14 5.43
CA GLU A 191 12.61 -17.53 5.63
C GLU A 191 13.36 -17.84 4.32
N GLY A 192 14.25 -16.92 3.93
CA GLY A 192 15.16 -17.15 2.80
C GLY A 192 15.36 -15.93 1.92
N THR A 193 15.84 -16.19 0.71
CA THR A 193 16.17 -15.17 -0.29
C THR A 193 15.50 -15.50 -1.61
N TRP A 194 14.91 -14.48 -2.24
CA TRP A 194 14.29 -14.58 -3.55
C TRP A 194 14.83 -13.52 -4.48
N VAL A 195 14.97 -13.89 -5.75
CA VAL A 195 15.48 -13.01 -6.81
C VAL A 195 14.37 -12.78 -7.83
N LEU A 196 14.19 -11.54 -8.24
CA LEU A 196 13.23 -11.17 -9.27
C LEU A 196 13.69 -11.70 -10.63
N LYS A 197 12.82 -12.48 -11.28
CA LYS A 197 13.02 -13.02 -12.63
C LYS A 197 11.72 -12.95 -13.41
N ASP A 198 11.79 -12.33 -14.58
CA ASP A 198 10.66 -12.20 -15.51
C ASP A 198 9.37 -11.69 -14.83
N GLY A 199 9.50 -10.75 -13.89
CA GLY A 199 8.38 -10.14 -13.16
C GLY A 199 7.88 -10.93 -11.94
N SER A 200 8.58 -11.98 -11.52
CA SER A 200 8.21 -12.80 -10.36
C SER A 200 9.42 -13.18 -9.51
N TYR A 201 9.24 -13.33 -8.20
CA TYR A 201 10.32 -13.74 -7.30
C TYR A 201 10.51 -15.26 -7.30
N VAL A 202 11.75 -15.71 -7.49
CA VAL A 202 12.14 -17.12 -7.48
C VAL A 202 13.11 -17.36 -6.33
N SER A 203 12.87 -18.43 -5.56
CA SER A 203 13.72 -18.79 -4.41
C SER A 203 15.15 -19.13 -4.86
N GLU A 204 16.15 -18.53 -4.22
CA GLU A 204 17.56 -18.77 -4.51
C GLU A 204 17.96 -20.23 -4.29
N ALA A 205 17.51 -20.85 -3.20
CA ALA A 205 17.77 -22.25 -2.89
C ALA A 205 17.23 -23.22 -3.97
N GLN A 206 16.09 -22.88 -4.58
CA GLN A 206 15.51 -23.68 -5.67
C GLN A 206 16.30 -23.53 -6.97
N MET A 207 16.92 -22.38 -7.22
CA MET A 207 17.74 -22.16 -8.42
C MET A 207 19.08 -22.91 -8.38
N ILE A 208 19.69 -22.99 -7.20
CA ILE A 208 20.96 -23.73 -6.99
C ILE A 208 20.73 -25.23 -7.26
N SER A 209 19.65 -25.81 -6.70
CA SER A 209 19.35 -27.23 -6.88
C SER A 209 19.02 -27.63 -8.33
N ALA A 210 18.45 -26.72 -9.14
CA ALA A 210 18.18 -26.94 -10.55
C ALA A 210 19.42 -26.88 -11.45
N THR A 211 20.52 -26.26 -10.99
CA THR A 211 21.77 -26.14 -11.76
C THR A 211 22.71 -27.33 -11.54
N ASP A 212 22.53 -28.05 -10.42
CA ASP A 212 23.27 -29.26 -10.05
C ASP A 212 22.61 -30.58 -10.53
N SER A 213 21.54 -30.51 -11.33
CA SER A 213 20.80 -31.66 -11.90
C SER A 213 21.01 -31.81 -13.41
#